data_AF-A0A3D2YVY2-F1
#
_entry.id   AF-A0A3D2YVY2-F1
#
_cell.length_a   1.000
_cell.length_b   1.000
_cell.length_c   1.000
_cell.angle_alpha   90.00
_cell.angle_beta   90.00
_cell.angle_gamma   90.00
#
_symmetry.space_group_name_H-M   'P 1'
#
loop_
_entity.id
_entity.type
_entity.pdbx_description
1 polymer ?
#
loop_
_entity_poly.entity_id
_entity_poly.type
_entity_poly.pdbx_seq_one_letter_code
_entity_poly.pdbx_strand_id
1 'polypeptide(L)'
;MQSGRRRLHHQSDGTNVVRLTNNSHTDTEPSWSPDGTKIVFTSDRDSICCPVNDEIYVMDAVDSDGDGNGDNLVRITNNTTTANQDGSPNWSPDGSMITWVHRTNGYPVGGYDV
;
A
#
# COMPACT_ATOMS: atom_id res chain seq x y z
N MET A 1 -15.11 19.57 -41.50
CA MET A 1 -13.82 19.41 -40.78
C MET A 1 -14.15 18.86 -39.39
N GLN A 2 -13.90 17.57 -39.15
CA GLN A 2 -14.06 16.97 -37.82
C GLN A 2 -12.67 16.61 -37.30
N SER A 3 -12.28 17.20 -36.18
CA SER A 3 -11.17 16.78 -35.33
C SER A 3 -11.60 17.18 -33.93
N GLY A 4 -11.82 16.32 -32.96
CA GLY A 4 -11.25 14.99 -32.71
C GLY A 4 -10.93 15.01 -31.22
N ARG A 5 -11.95 14.82 -30.36
CA ARG A 5 -11.78 14.81 -28.91
C ARG A 5 -11.05 13.53 -28.51
N ARG A 6 -9.75 13.60 -28.22
CA ARG A 6 -9.05 12.55 -27.48
C ARG A 6 -9.42 12.69 -26.00
N ARG A 7 -10.25 11.78 -25.50
CA ARG A 7 -10.41 11.53 -24.06
C ARG A 7 -9.49 10.35 -23.73
N LEU A 8 -8.47 10.61 -22.93
CA LEU A 8 -7.68 9.55 -22.31
C LEU A 8 -8.56 8.96 -21.21
N HIS A 9 -9.06 7.76 -21.42
CA HIS A 9 -9.52 6.92 -20.32
C HIS A 9 -8.47 5.82 -20.17
N HIS A 10 -7.73 5.85 -19.07
CA HIS A 10 -6.96 4.70 -18.62
C HIS A 10 -7.98 3.71 -18.05
N GLN A 11 -8.69 3.02 -18.94
CA GLN A 11 -9.48 1.85 -18.57
C GLN A 11 -8.50 0.68 -18.59
N SER A 12 -8.02 0.27 -17.41
CA SER A 12 -7.57 -1.11 -17.25
C SER A 12 -8.80 -1.98 -17.51
N ASP A 13 -8.84 -2.67 -18.64
CA ASP A 13 -9.94 -3.54 -19.08
C ASP A 13 -10.20 -4.75 -18.16
N GLY A 14 -9.48 -4.86 -17.05
CA GLY A 14 -9.60 -5.94 -16.07
C GLY A 14 -9.15 -7.30 -16.60
N THR A 15 -8.56 -7.35 -17.80
CA THR A 15 -8.19 -8.63 -18.44
C THR A 15 -6.81 -9.14 -18.03
N ASN A 16 -5.99 -8.28 -17.42
CA ASN A 16 -4.63 -8.60 -16.96
C ASN A 16 -4.52 -8.47 -15.43
N VAL A 17 -5.30 -9.26 -14.69
CA VAL A 17 -5.19 -9.33 -13.22
C VAL A 17 -3.92 -10.07 -12.85
N VAL A 18 -2.98 -9.37 -12.23
CA VAL A 18 -1.74 -9.92 -11.69
C VAL A 18 -1.82 -9.93 -10.17
N ARG A 19 -1.37 -11.02 -9.55
CA ARG A 19 -1.26 -11.11 -8.10
C ARG A 19 0.03 -10.43 -7.67
N LEU A 20 -0.04 -9.49 -6.73
CA LEU A 20 1.14 -8.76 -6.24
C LEU A 20 1.58 -9.19 -4.83
N THR A 21 0.76 -9.93 -4.09
CA THR A 21 1.14 -10.47 -2.77
C THR A 21 0.79 -11.94 -2.62
N ASN A 22 1.76 -12.74 -2.18
CA ASN A 22 1.67 -14.19 -2.04
C ASN A 22 2.37 -14.68 -0.77
N ASN A 23 1.86 -14.25 0.37
CA ASN A 23 2.37 -14.61 1.68
C ASN A 23 1.24 -15.24 2.54
N SER A 24 1.60 -15.74 3.73
CA SER A 24 0.65 -16.27 4.72
C SER A 24 0.04 -15.21 5.63
N HIS A 25 0.29 -13.93 5.34
CA HIS A 25 0.00 -12.77 6.16
C HIS A 25 -1.21 -12.02 5.57
N THR A 26 -1.78 -11.13 6.38
CA THR A 26 -2.92 -10.32 5.97
C THR A 26 -2.42 -9.03 5.33
N ASP A 27 -2.77 -8.79 4.07
CA ASP A 27 -2.50 -7.54 3.36
C ASP A 27 -3.83 -6.81 3.10
N THR A 28 -3.96 -5.55 3.53
CA THR A 28 -5.23 -4.80 3.47
C THR A 28 -5.02 -3.32 3.12
N GLU A 29 -6.14 -2.62 2.88
CA GLU A 29 -6.18 -1.16 2.72
C GLU A 29 -5.21 -0.59 1.65
N PRO A 30 -5.19 -1.12 0.42
CA PRO A 30 -4.27 -0.62 -0.60
C PRO A 30 -4.65 0.78 -1.08
N SER A 31 -3.64 1.62 -1.31
CA SER A 31 -3.76 2.90 -2.03
C SER A 31 -2.67 3.02 -3.09
N TRP A 32 -3.04 3.49 -4.27
CA TRP A 32 -2.14 3.65 -5.42
C TRP A 32 -1.47 5.01 -5.37
N SER A 33 -0.18 5.06 -5.73
CA SER A 33 0.49 6.33 -5.97
C SER A 33 -0.19 7.07 -7.15
N PRO A 34 -0.16 8.41 -7.18
CA PRO A 34 -0.85 9.17 -8.24
C PRO A 34 -0.31 8.90 -9.66
N ASP A 35 0.95 8.50 -9.78
CA ASP A 35 1.59 8.09 -11.03
C ASP A 35 1.32 6.62 -11.40
N GLY A 36 0.67 5.86 -10.51
CA GLY A 36 0.33 4.45 -10.68
C GLY A 36 1.52 3.49 -10.60
N THR A 37 2.70 3.95 -10.19
CA THR A 37 3.92 3.11 -10.17
C THR A 37 4.07 2.30 -8.89
N LYS A 38 3.40 2.71 -7.80
CA LYS A 38 3.53 2.11 -6.47
C LYS A 38 2.18 1.88 -5.82
N ILE A 39 2.17 0.95 -4.87
CA ILE A 39 1.05 0.67 -3.98
C ILE A 39 1.55 0.77 -2.55
N VAL A 40 0.84 1.52 -1.71
CA VAL A 40 0.97 1.48 -0.25
C VAL A 40 -0.14 0.62 0.33
N PHE A 41 0.14 -0.18 1.36
CA PHE A 41 -0.83 -1.07 1.97
C PHE A 41 -0.44 -1.42 3.42
N THR A 42 -1.40 -1.94 4.17
CA THR A 42 -1.23 -2.41 5.55
C THR A 42 -0.91 -3.90 5.56
N SER A 43 0.06 -4.35 6.36
CA SER A 43 0.40 -5.78 6.47
C SER A 43 0.85 -6.21 7.87
N ASP A 44 0.44 -7.41 8.29
CA ASP A 44 0.87 -8.06 9.53
C ASP A 44 2.14 -8.93 9.38
N ARG A 45 2.83 -8.84 8.24
CA ARG A 45 3.92 -9.76 7.84
C ARG A 45 5.13 -9.84 8.76
N ASP A 46 5.36 -8.81 9.55
CA ASP A 46 6.48 -8.74 10.51
C ASP A 46 6.03 -8.98 11.95
N SER A 47 4.76 -9.35 12.16
CA SER A 47 4.21 -9.63 13.48
C SER A 47 4.86 -10.88 14.09
N ILE A 48 5.52 -10.71 15.24
CA ILE A 48 6.25 -11.80 15.92
C ILE A 48 5.33 -12.62 16.83
N CYS A 49 4.34 -12.00 17.48
CA CYS A 49 3.33 -12.67 18.29
C CYS A 49 2.20 -11.71 18.68
N CYS A 50 1.11 -12.26 19.23
CA CYS A 50 -0.07 -11.51 19.63
C CYS A 50 0.21 -10.49 20.76
N PRO A 51 -0.45 -9.31 20.74
CA PRO A 51 -1.36 -8.84 19.71
C PRO A 51 -0.63 -8.53 18.40
N VAL A 52 -1.32 -8.78 17.28
CA VAL A 52 -0.80 -8.55 15.93
C VAL A 52 -0.33 -7.10 15.79
N ASN A 53 0.80 -6.91 15.12
CA ASN A 53 1.35 -5.60 14.81
C ASN A 53 1.24 -5.37 13.30
N ASP A 54 0.35 -4.45 12.91
CA ASP A 54 0.13 -4.06 11.52
C ASP A 54 1.08 -2.90 11.18
N GLU A 55 1.78 -3.00 10.04
CA GLU A 55 2.72 -1.99 9.58
C GLU A 55 2.40 -1.57 8.13
N ILE A 56 2.85 -0.38 7.74
CA ILE A 56 2.69 0.15 6.39
C ILE A 56 3.84 -0.30 5.50
N TYR A 57 3.50 -0.79 4.31
CA TYR A 57 4.45 -1.20 3.28
C TYR A 57 4.17 -0.49 1.97
N VAL A 58 5.21 -0.31 1.18
CA VAL A 58 5.15 0.15 -0.20
C VAL A 58 5.83 -0.87 -1.10
N MET A 59 5.25 -1.14 -2.25
CA MET A 59 5.86 -1.96 -3.31
C MET A 59 5.59 -1.35 -4.68
N ASP A 60 6.32 -1.80 -5.69
CA ASP A 60 6.00 -1.48 -7.07
C ASP A 60 4.67 -2.12 -7.49
N ALA A 61 3.92 -1.40 -8.32
CA ALA A 61 2.61 -1.82 -8.78
C ALA A 61 2.63 -2.88 -9.89
N VAL A 62 3.83 -3.22 -10.38
CA VAL A 62 4.05 -4.20 -11.42
C VAL A 62 4.83 -5.35 -10.81
N ASP A 63 4.42 -6.57 -11.15
CA ASP A 63 5.18 -7.78 -10.88
C ASP A 63 6.07 -8.06 -12.10
N SER A 64 7.33 -7.68 -12.00
CA SER A 64 8.30 -7.75 -13.10
C SER A 64 8.82 -9.17 -13.30
N ASP A 65 8.83 -10.00 -12.24
CA ASP A 65 9.34 -11.36 -12.26
C ASP A 65 8.25 -12.45 -12.26
N GLY A 66 7.02 -12.10 -11.94
CA GLY A 66 5.85 -12.96 -11.99
C GLY A 66 5.69 -13.88 -10.79
N ASP A 67 6.39 -13.62 -9.68
CA ASP A 67 6.39 -14.46 -8.48
C ASP A 67 5.23 -14.16 -7.51
N GLY A 68 4.61 -12.99 -7.67
CA GLY A 68 3.52 -12.47 -6.87
C GLY A 68 3.88 -12.13 -5.42
N ASN A 69 5.14 -11.89 -5.08
CA ASN A 69 5.60 -11.51 -3.74
C ASN A 69 5.84 -10.00 -3.56
N GLY A 70 5.68 -9.24 -4.65
CA GLY A 70 5.79 -7.80 -4.67
C GLY A 70 7.23 -7.34 -4.93
N ASP A 71 7.38 -6.49 -5.93
CA ASP A 71 8.67 -5.92 -6.32
C ASP A 71 9.03 -4.70 -5.47
N ASN A 72 10.32 -4.56 -5.15
CA ASN A 72 10.85 -3.41 -4.39
C ASN A 72 10.03 -3.10 -3.13
N LEU A 73 9.59 -4.16 -2.46
CA LEU A 73 8.83 -4.10 -1.23
C LEU A 73 9.68 -3.49 -0.10
N VAL A 74 9.16 -2.43 0.51
CA VAL A 74 9.78 -1.67 1.59
C VAL A 74 8.77 -1.46 2.70
N ARG A 75 9.20 -1.68 3.95
CA ARG A 75 8.43 -1.30 5.15
C ARG A 75 8.67 0.18 5.48
N ILE A 76 7.59 0.94 5.66
CA ILE A 76 7.63 2.38 5.96
C ILE A 76 7.63 2.62 7.47
N THR A 77 6.74 1.96 8.21
CA THR A 77 6.63 2.12 9.66
C THR A 77 7.37 1.00 10.39
N ASN A 78 7.82 1.25 11.62
CA ASN A 78 8.52 0.22 12.41
C ASN A 78 8.29 0.46 13.89
N ASN A 79 7.15 -0.04 14.38
CA ASN A 79 6.80 0.09 15.77
C ASN A 79 7.23 -1.14 16.56
N THR A 80 8.18 -0.95 17.46
CA THR A 80 8.80 -2.04 18.24
C THR A 80 8.02 -2.43 19.50
N THR A 81 6.87 -1.80 19.76
CA THR A 81 6.04 -2.08 20.94
C THR A 81 4.83 -2.92 20.55
N THR A 82 4.57 -3.97 21.32
CA THR A 82 3.39 -4.83 21.18
C THR A 82 2.10 -4.00 21.25
N ALA A 83 1.12 -4.31 20.39
CA ALA A 83 -0.20 -3.66 20.29
C ALA A 83 -0.26 -2.32 19.54
N ASN A 84 0.67 -2.09 18.62
CA ASN A 84 0.57 -0.99 17.67
C ASN A 84 -0.03 -1.47 16.35
N GLN A 85 -0.88 -0.64 15.76
CA GLN A 85 -1.44 -0.89 14.44
C GLN A 85 -1.31 0.39 13.63
N ASP A 86 -0.45 0.36 12.62
CA ASP A 86 -0.47 1.36 11.58
C ASP A 86 -1.36 0.86 10.44
N GLY A 87 -2.33 1.69 10.06
CA GLY A 87 -3.26 1.32 9.01
C GLY A 87 -3.90 2.51 8.33
N SER A 88 -4.78 2.22 7.40
CA SER A 88 -5.44 3.16 6.50
C SER A 88 -4.45 4.10 5.77
N PRO A 89 -3.39 3.55 5.15
CA PRO A 89 -2.42 4.37 4.45
C PRO A 89 -3.03 5.02 3.22
N ASN A 90 -2.58 6.24 2.91
CA ASN A 90 -3.00 6.92 1.69
C ASN A 90 -1.90 7.82 1.15
N TRP A 91 -1.70 7.75 -0.16
CA TRP A 91 -0.85 8.70 -0.88
C TRP A 91 -1.49 10.08 -0.91
N SER A 92 -0.66 11.12 -0.75
CA SER A 92 -1.07 12.48 -1.08
C SER A 92 -1.40 12.57 -2.57
N PRO A 93 -2.31 13.47 -2.99
CA PRO A 93 -2.67 13.62 -4.40
C PRO A 93 -1.50 13.97 -5.33
N ASP A 94 -0.44 14.57 -4.78
CA ASP A 94 0.80 14.90 -5.50
C ASP A 94 1.89 13.82 -5.38
N GLY A 95 1.65 12.76 -4.62
CA GLY A 95 2.56 11.63 -4.44
C GLY A 95 3.77 11.93 -3.56
N SER A 96 3.81 13.11 -2.92
CA SER A 96 4.95 13.54 -2.10
C SER A 96 4.94 13.00 -0.67
N MET A 97 3.82 12.47 -0.19
CA MET A 97 3.67 12.01 1.19
C MET A 97 2.73 10.80 1.28
N ILE A 98 2.89 10.05 2.37
CA ILE A 98 1.95 9.02 2.79
C ILE A 98 1.40 9.40 4.17
N THR A 99 0.07 9.37 4.31
CA THR A 99 -0.61 9.52 5.60
C THR A 99 -1.10 8.17 6.09
N TRP A 100 -1.11 7.95 7.41
CA TRP A 100 -1.72 6.76 8.01
C TRP A 100 -2.33 7.07 9.39
N VAL A 101 -3.08 6.12 9.91
CA VAL A 101 -3.58 6.10 11.28
C VAL A 101 -2.67 5.21 12.12
N HIS A 102 -2.03 5.78 13.12
CA HIS A 102 -1.33 5.03 14.16
C HIS A 102 -2.30 4.69 15.28
N ARG A 103 -2.34 3.45 15.77
CA ARG A 103 -3.13 3.08 16.95
C ARG A 103 -2.22 2.46 17.98
N THR A 104 -2.19 3.03 19.19
CA THR A 104 -1.44 2.48 20.34
C THR A 104 -2.45 2.00 21.38
N ASN A 105 -2.39 0.73 21.81
CA ASN A 105 -3.29 0.20 22.85
C ASN A 105 -4.78 0.50 22.59
N GLY A 106 -5.21 0.54 21.33
CA GLY A 106 -6.59 0.85 20.93
C GLY A 106 -6.94 2.34 20.79
N TYR A 107 -6.00 3.27 21.02
CA TYR A 107 -6.22 4.71 20.84
C TYR A 107 -5.62 5.21 19.51
N PRO A 108 -6.41 5.84 18.61
CA PRO A 108 -5.91 6.38 17.36
C PRO A 108 -5.14 7.71 17.56
N VAL A 109 -4.01 7.82 16.88
CA VAL A 109 -3.13 8.99 16.73
C VAL A 109 -2.79 9.10 15.24
N GLY A 110 -2.85 10.28 14.62
CA GLY A 110 -2.49 10.42 13.19
C GLY A 110 -0.98 10.46 12.97
N GLY A 111 -0.48 9.86 11.88
CA GLY A 111 0.93 9.91 11.46
C GLY A 111 1.09 10.31 9.98
N TYR A 112 2.25 10.86 9.61
CA TYR A 112 2.63 11.17 8.23
C TYR A 112 4.15 10.98 8.04
N ASP A 113 4.59 10.62 6.84
CA ASP A 113 5.99 10.41 6.45
C ASP A 113 6.22 10.87 5.01
N VAL A 114 7.49 11.11 4.67
CA VAL A 114 8.00 11.65 3.38
C VAL A 114 8.73 10.64 2.53
#